data_AF-A0A357N4J6-F1
#
_entry.id   AF-A0A357N4J6-F1
#
_cell.length_a   1.000
_cell.length_b   1.000
_cell.length_c   1.000
_cell.angle_alpha   90.00
_cell.angle_beta   90.00
_cell.angle_gamma   90.00
#
_symmetry.space_group_name_H-M   'P 1'
#
loop_
_entity.id
_entity.type
_entity.pdbx_description
1 polymer ?
#
loop_
_entity_poly.entity_id
_entity_poly.type
_entity_poly.pdbx_seq_one_letter_code
_entity_poly.pdbx_strand_id
1 'polypeptide(L)'
;DKALAALAEAGIAAEPSPLSADALRLAEPSPVNQLPGFADGALSVQDLSAQCAADALSPPAGARVLDACAAPGGKSAHLLERDPSLRLLALDIDARRLARAKDTYARTGVGEHVQTQVADASDTAAWWDGTPFDAILLDAPCSATGVIRRQPDVMFHRRAEDIEALVGVQARLLEACWAMLRPGGV
;
A
#
# COMPACT_ATOMS: atom_id res chain seq x y z
N ASP A 1 -17.92 -11.99 -4.10
CA ASP A 1 -19.05 -12.89 -3.77
C ASP A 1 -18.93 -13.63 -2.45
N LYS A 2 -17.97 -14.56 -2.26
CA LYS A 2 -17.84 -15.31 -1.00
C LYS A 2 -17.71 -14.43 0.25
N ALA A 3 -16.85 -13.40 0.19
CA ALA A 3 -16.69 -12.43 1.27
C ALA A 3 -17.99 -11.67 1.60
N LEU A 4 -18.75 -11.29 0.57
CA LEU A 4 -20.03 -10.59 0.73
C LEU A 4 -21.08 -11.48 1.42
N ALA A 5 -21.14 -12.77 1.04
CA ALA A 5 -22.01 -13.75 1.70
C ALA A 5 -21.63 -13.95 3.18
N ALA A 6 -20.34 -14.09 3.47
CA ALA A 6 -19.86 -14.24 4.86
C ALA A 6 -20.19 -13.01 5.73
N LEU A 7 -20.06 -11.80 5.17
CA LEU A 7 -20.47 -10.57 5.85
C LEU A 7 -21.98 -10.55 6.12
N ALA A 8 -22.81 -10.93 5.15
CA ALA A 8 -24.25 -11.00 5.30
C ALA A 8 -24.68 -12.03 6.37
N GLU A 9 -24.05 -13.21 6.41
CA GLU A 9 -24.27 -14.23 7.44
C GLU A 9 -23.90 -13.74 8.85
N ALA A 10 -22.87 -12.91 8.95
CA ALA A 10 -22.48 -12.24 10.19
C ALA A 10 -23.36 -11.02 10.56
N GLY A 11 -24.39 -10.71 9.75
CA GLY A 11 -25.27 -9.56 9.96
C GLY A 11 -24.62 -8.21 9.61
N ILE A 12 -23.52 -8.21 8.84
CA ILE A 12 -22.78 -7.02 8.45
C ILE A 12 -23.20 -6.64 7.03
N ALA A 13 -23.96 -5.55 6.90
CA ALA A 13 -24.36 -5.03 5.59
C ALA A 13 -23.15 -4.43 4.85
N ALA A 14 -22.94 -4.85 3.60
CA ALA A 14 -21.88 -4.35 2.73
C ALA A 14 -22.36 -4.31 1.27
N GLU A 15 -21.76 -3.43 0.47
CA GLU A 15 -22.01 -3.34 -0.97
C GLU A 15 -20.70 -3.35 -1.77
N PRO A 16 -20.67 -3.97 -2.97
CA PRO A 16 -19.52 -3.91 -3.85
C PRO A 16 -19.32 -2.52 -4.46
N SER A 17 -18.11 -2.20 -4.89
CA SER A 17 -17.83 -1.01 -5.69
C SER A 17 -17.68 -1.33 -7.18
N PRO A 18 -18.18 -0.49 -8.10
CA PRO A 18 -17.87 -0.65 -9.53
C PRO A 18 -16.44 -0.23 -9.90
N LEU A 19 -15.70 0.43 -8.98
CA LEU A 19 -14.36 0.95 -9.26
C LEU A 19 -13.22 -0.03 -8.96
N SER A 20 -13.49 -1.10 -8.21
CA SER A 20 -12.51 -2.16 -7.91
C SER A 20 -13.26 -3.46 -7.62
N ALA A 21 -12.77 -4.56 -8.19
CA ALA A 21 -13.42 -5.86 -8.10
C ALA A 21 -13.45 -6.44 -6.68
N ASP A 22 -12.49 -6.07 -5.83
CA ASP A 22 -12.36 -6.60 -4.46
C ASP A 22 -12.98 -5.68 -3.41
N ALA A 23 -13.37 -4.47 -3.80
CA ALA A 23 -13.84 -3.46 -2.87
C ALA A 23 -15.24 -3.78 -2.36
N LEU A 24 -15.34 -3.95 -1.04
CA LEU A 24 -16.60 -4.00 -0.30
C LEU A 24 -16.69 -2.79 0.64
N ARG A 25 -17.74 -1.98 0.50
CA ARG A 25 -18.04 -0.87 1.41
C ARG A 25 -19.04 -1.35 2.45
N LEU A 26 -18.63 -1.40 3.71
CA LEU A 26 -19.54 -1.65 4.82
C LEU A 26 -20.52 -0.47 5.00
N ALA A 27 -21.77 -0.77 5.34
CA ALA A 27 -22.75 0.26 5.68
C ALA A 27 -22.36 1.01 6.97
N GLU A 28 -21.82 0.28 7.95
CA GLU A 28 -21.34 0.82 9.21
C GLU A 28 -19.89 0.38 9.49
N PRO A 29 -19.04 1.25 10.07
CA PRO A 29 -17.71 0.86 10.51
C PRO A 29 -17.78 -0.27 11.53
N SER A 30 -16.98 -1.32 11.31
CA SER A 30 -16.93 -2.49 12.18
C SER A 30 -15.49 -2.76 12.65
N PRO A 31 -15.27 -3.18 13.90
CA PRO A 31 -13.97 -3.64 14.37
C PRO A 31 -13.45 -4.81 13.53
N VAL A 32 -12.16 -4.79 13.18
CA VAL A 32 -11.56 -5.80 12.28
C VAL A 32 -11.64 -7.23 12.83
N ASN A 33 -11.68 -7.40 14.15
CA ASN A 33 -11.85 -8.71 14.80
C ASN A 33 -13.27 -9.28 14.69
N GLN A 34 -14.25 -8.48 14.25
CA GLN A 34 -15.61 -8.92 13.97
C GLN A 34 -15.82 -9.23 12.48
N LEU A 35 -14.84 -8.90 11.63
CA LEU A 35 -14.94 -9.14 10.19
C LEU A 35 -14.60 -10.61 9.87
N PRO A 36 -15.55 -11.37 9.28
CA PRO A 36 -15.32 -12.78 8.96
C PRO A 36 -14.17 -12.92 7.94
N GLY A 37 -13.17 -13.72 8.29
CA GLY A 37 -11.99 -13.96 7.45
C GLY A 37 -10.88 -12.90 7.54
N PHE A 38 -11.02 -11.85 8.36
CA PHE A 38 -9.93 -10.87 8.54
C PHE A 38 -8.68 -11.50 9.20
N ALA A 39 -8.88 -12.31 10.25
CA ALA A 39 -7.77 -12.96 10.96
C ALA A 39 -7.00 -13.94 10.05
N ASP A 40 -7.70 -14.57 9.11
CA ASP A 40 -7.16 -15.56 8.18
C ASP A 40 -6.68 -14.92 6.86
N GLY A 41 -6.66 -13.59 6.76
CA GLY A 41 -6.14 -12.88 5.60
C GLY A 41 -7.12 -12.67 4.44
N ALA A 42 -8.32 -13.23 4.50
CA ALA A 42 -9.31 -13.14 3.42
C ALA A 42 -9.94 -11.74 3.25
N LEU A 43 -9.78 -10.85 4.24
CA LEU A 43 -10.19 -9.46 4.17
C LEU A 43 -9.07 -8.54 4.64
N SER A 44 -8.97 -7.36 4.02
CA SER A 44 -8.07 -6.29 4.40
C SER A 44 -8.81 -4.95 4.45
N VAL A 45 -8.44 -4.08 5.39
CA VAL A 45 -8.99 -2.72 5.46
C VAL A 45 -8.13 -1.81 4.59
N GLN A 46 -8.64 -1.43 3.42
CA GLN A 46 -7.96 -0.54 2.49
C GLN A 46 -8.96 0.42 1.84
N ASP A 47 -8.58 1.69 1.65
CA ASP A 47 -9.41 2.64 0.92
C ASP A 47 -9.56 2.24 -0.55
N LEU A 48 -10.72 2.52 -1.14
CA LEU A 48 -11.01 2.21 -2.53
C LEU A 48 -9.98 2.79 -3.50
N SER A 49 -9.55 4.05 -3.30
CA SER A 49 -8.56 4.68 -4.16
C SER A 49 -7.19 3.98 -4.08
N ALA A 50 -6.83 3.46 -2.90
CA ALA A 50 -5.60 2.70 -2.71
C ALA A 50 -5.67 1.30 -3.34
N GLN A 51 -6.87 0.70 -3.42
CA GLN A 51 -7.07 -0.56 -4.15
C GLN A 51 -6.86 -0.37 -5.66
N CYS A 52 -7.38 0.71 -6.24
CA CYS A 52 -7.18 1.02 -7.65
C CYS A 52 -5.70 1.21 -8.04
N ALA A 53 -4.82 1.57 -7.10
CA ALA A 53 -3.40 1.77 -7.39
C ALA A 53 -2.68 0.49 -7.82
N ALA A 54 -3.05 -0.67 -7.26
CA ALA A 54 -2.47 -1.95 -7.64
C ALA A 54 -2.83 -2.31 -9.09
N ASP A 55 -4.11 -2.14 -9.45
CA ASP A 55 -4.61 -2.41 -10.80
C ASP A 55 -4.09 -1.40 -11.82
N ALA A 56 -3.84 -0.15 -11.41
CA ALA A 56 -3.26 0.88 -12.28
C ALA A 56 -1.77 0.65 -12.57
N LEU A 57 -1.01 0.13 -11.60
CA LEU A 57 0.42 -0.17 -11.78
C LEU A 57 0.64 -1.36 -12.72
N SER A 58 -0.17 -2.42 -12.57
CA SER A 58 -0.21 -3.61 -13.45
C SER A 58 1.17 -4.10 -13.93
N PRO A 59 2.10 -4.43 -13.01
CA PRO A 59 3.43 -4.85 -13.39
C PRO A 59 3.39 -6.17 -14.20
N PRO A 60 4.35 -6.42 -15.11
CA PRO A 60 4.47 -7.70 -15.78
C PRO A 60 4.63 -8.86 -14.80
N ALA A 61 4.23 -10.07 -15.20
CA ALA A 61 4.34 -11.24 -14.35
C ALA A 61 5.80 -11.48 -13.89
N GLY A 62 6.01 -11.71 -12.59
CA GLY A 62 7.34 -11.94 -12.02
C GLY A 62 8.27 -10.71 -12.00
N ALA A 63 7.72 -9.53 -12.28
CA ALA A 63 8.45 -8.26 -12.26
C ALA A 63 9.13 -8.01 -10.92
N ARG A 64 10.26 -7.31 -10.99
CA ARG A 64 10.95 -6.71 -9.86
C ARG A 64 10.26 -5.39 -9.53
N VAL A 65 9.60 -5.33 -8.37
CA VAL A 65 8.77 -4.19 -7.97
C VAL A 65 9.35 -3.54 -6.72
N LEU A 66 9.39 -2.21 -6.71
CA LEU A 66 9.68 -1.43 -5.50
C LEU A 66 8.37 -0.84 -4.95
N ASP A 67 8.12 -1.01 -3.66
CA ASP A 67 7.21 -0.13 -2.91
C ASP A 67 8.05 0.76 -2.00
N ALA A 68 8.20 2.02 -2.39
CA ALA A 68 9.18 2.94 -1.81
C ALA A 68 8.75 3.54 -0.46
N CYS A 69 7.47 3.44 -0.10
CA CYS A 69 6.88 3.96 1.13
C CYS A 69 5.82 2.98 1.66
N ALA A 70 6.23 1.73 1.83
CA ALA A 70 5.34 0.58 1.82
C ALA A 70 4.38 0.53 3.00
N ALA A 71 4.76 1.03 4.18
CA ALA A 71 3.97 0.75 5.37
C ALA A 71 2.63 1.50 5.39
N PRO A 72 1.51 0.84 5.73
CA PRO A 72 1.44 -0.44 6.47
C PRO A 72 1.37 -1.70 5.60
N GLY A 73 1.68 -1.66 4.31
CA GLY A 73 1.87 -2.83 3.44
C GLY A 73 0.64 -3.21 2.61
N GLY A 74 -0.48 -2.50 2.73
CA GLY A 74 -1.73 -2.88 2.05
C GLY A 74 -1.64 -2.86 0.52
N LYS A 75 -0.94 -1.88 -0.08
CA LYS A 75 -0.82 -1.80 -1.55
C LYS A 75 0.14 -2.87 -2.09
N SER A 76 1.30 -3.04 -1.45
CA SER A 76 2.22 -4.15 -1.72
C SER A 76 1.54 -5.52 -1.59
N ALA A 77 0.77 -5.75 -0.53
CA ALA A 77 0.02 -6.98 -0.35
C ALA A 77 -0.97 -7.22 -1.50
N HIS A 78 -1.72 -6.18 -1.89
CA HIS A 78 -2.64 -6.24 -3.02
C HIS A 78 -1.92 -6.57 -4.35
N LEU A 79 -0.75 -5.99 -4.63
CA LEU A 79 0.06 -6.36 -5.80
C LEU A 79 0.42 -7.86 -5.79
N LEU A 80 0.76 -8.41 -4.63
CA LEU A 80 1.09 -9.84 -4.48
C LEU A 80 -0.13 -10.75 -4.53
N GLU A 81 -1.31 -10.26 -4.13
CA GLU A 81 -2.59 -10.96 -4.32
C GLU A 81 -2.92 -11.09 -5.81
N ARG A 82 -2.54 -10.10 -6.63
CA ARG A 82 -2.68 -10.16 -8.10
C ARG A 82 -1.66 -11.10 -8.74
N ASP A 83 -0.40 -11.01 -8.33
CA ASP A 83 0.66 -11.88 -8.81
C ASP A 83 1.64 -12.25 -7.67
N PRO A 84 1.56 -13.49 -7.15
CA PRO A 84 2.45 -13.93 -6.07
C PRO A 84 3.90 -14.14 -6.54
N SER A 85 4.17 -14.12 -7.86
CA SER A 85 5.52 -14.29 -8.40
C SER A 85 6.34 -12.99 -8.43
N LEU A 86 5.73 -11.83 -8.11
CA LEU A 86 6.44 -10.56 -8.06
C LEU A 86 7.61 -10.59 -7.07
N ARG A 87 8.74 -10.06 -7.50
CA ARG A 87 9.94 -9.89 -6.68
C ARG A 87 9.89 -8.51 -6.06
N LEU A 88 9.15 -8.38 -4.96
CA LEU A 88 8.84 -7.10 -4.34
C LEU A 88 9.86 -6.73 -3.24
N LEU A 89 10.40 -5.52 -3.32
CA LEU A 89 11.12 -4.87 -2.24
C LEU A 89 10.24 -3.78 -1.61
N ALA A 90 9.92 -3.94 -0.33
CA ALA A 90 9.17 -2.96 0.45
C ALA A 90 10.12 -2.15 1.34
N LEU A 91 10.18 -0.84 1.10
CA LEU A 91 10.95 0.11 1.90
C LEU A 91 10.04 0.97 2.75
N ASP A 92 10.50 1.26 3.96
CA ASP A 92 9.98 2.36 4.76
C ASP A 92 11.09 2.88 5.68
N ILE A 93 11.14 4.19 5.88
CA ILE A 93 12.14 4.81 6.75
C ILE A 93 11.88 4.50 8.23
N ASP A 94 10.62 4.19 8.59
CA ASP A 94 10.22 3.88 9.96
C ASP A 94 10.13 2.37 10.18
N ALA A 95 11.07 1.84 10.98
CA ALA A 95 11.12 0.42 11.31
C ALA A 95 9.84 -0.12 11.98
N ARG A 96 9.15 0.69 12.80
CA ARG A 96 7.90 0.29 13.46
C ARG A 96 6.76 0.24 12.46
N ARG A 97 6.71 1.18 11.52
CA ARG A 97 5.73 1.13 10.44
C ARG A 97 5.99 -0.07 9.53
N LEU A 98 7.24 -0.34 9.16
CA LEU A 98 7.62 -1.49 8.34
C LEU A 98 7.28 -2.83 9.01
N ALA A 99 7.38 -2.91 10.35
CA ALA A 99 6.91 -4.09 11.09
C ALA A 99 5.43 -4.40 10.82
N ARG A 100 4.57 -3.37 10.72
CA ARG A 100 3.15 -3.56 10.37
C ARG A 100 2.95 -4.06 8.94
N ALA A 101 3.85 -3.73 8.01
CA ALA A 101 3.83 -4.31 6.66
C ALA A 101 4.12 -5.81 6.71
N LYS A 102 5.12 -6.22 7.50
CA LYS A 102 5.41 -7.64 7.73
C LYS A 102 4.22 -8.38 8.36
N ASP A 103 3.55 -7.78 9.34
CA ASP A 103 2.35 -8.34 9.95
C ASP A 103 1.22 -8.49 8.92
N THR A 104 1.06 -7.51 8.02
CA THR A 104 0.09 -7.58 6.92
C THR A 104 0.41 -8.75 6.00
N TYR A 105 1.66 -8.88 5.54
CA TYR A 105 2.09 -9.96 4.65
C TYR A 105 1.87 -11.34 5.28
N ALA A 106 2.30 -11.50 6.54
CA ALA A 106 2.11 -12.74 7.27
C ALA A 106 0.61 -13.10 7.43
N ARG A 107 -0.24 -12.12 7.74
CA ARG A 107 -1.69 -12.34 7.93
C ARG A 107 -2.39 -12.67 6.62
N THR A 108 -2.08 -11.98 5.52
CA THR A 108 -2.70 -12.24 4.22
C THR A 108 -2.11 -13.45 3.50
N GLY A 109 -1.07 -14.08 4.07
CA GLY A 109 -0.41 -15.22 3.47
C GLY A 109 0.37 -14.88 2.19
N VAL A 110 0.62 -13.60 1.94
CA VAL A 110 1.44 -13.13 0.82
C VAL A 110 2.85 -12.84 1.31
N GLY A 111 3.81 -12.80 0.38
CA GLY A 111 5.14 -12.28 0.68
C GLY A 111 6.23 -13.30 0.95
N GLU A 112 6.05 -14.56 0.51
CA GLU A 112 7.16 -15.53 0.40
C GLU A 112 8.37 -14.94 -0.35
N HIS A 113 8.10 -14.06 -1.32
CA HIS A 113 9.12 -13.38 -2.12
C HIS A 113 9.30 -11.89 -1.81
N VAL A 114 8.75 -11.40 -0.71
CA VAL A 114 8.90 -9.99 -0.31
C VAL A 114 10.16 -9.80 0.51
N GLN A 115 11.01 -8.90 0.03
CA GLN A 115 12.09 -8.36 0.83
C GLN A 115 11.61 -7.07 1.50
N THR A 116 12.03 -6.87 2.76
CA THR A 116 11.72 -5.66 3.51
C THR A 116 13.01 -5.04 4.02
N GLN A 117 13.16 -3.74 3.87
CA GLN A 117 14.35 -3.03 4.34
C GLN A 117 13.98 -1.67 4.88
N VAL A 118 14.57 -1.31 6.04
CA VAL A 118 14.41 0.02 6.62
C VAL A 118 15.43 0.93 5.95
N ALA A 119 14.96 1.89 5.16
CA ALA A 119 15.80 2.83 4.44
C ALA A 119 15.02 4.09 4.05
N ASP A 120 15.73 5.21 3.87
CA ASP A 120 15.20 6.34 3.13
C ASP A 120 15.25 6.01 1.64
N ALA A 121 14.07 5.90 0.99
CA ALA A 121 14.00 5.58 -0.43
C ALA A 121 14.66 6.63 -1.33
N SER A 122 14.88 7.86 -0.84
CA SER A 122 15.63 8.90 -1.57
C SER A 122 17.15 8.76 -1.47
N ASP A 123 17.68 8.03 -0.48
CA ASP A 123 19.12 7.74 -0.33
C ASP A 123 19.48 6.43 -1.02
N THR A 124 19.41 6.42 -2.36
CA THR A 124 19.60 5.20 -3.16
C THR A 124 20.97 4.57 -2.95
N ALA A 125 22.02 5.35 -2.65
CA ALA A 125 23.36 4.84 -2.41
C ALA A 125 23.45 3.93 -1.17
N ALA A 126 22.56 4.09 -0.19
CA ALA A 126 22.58 3.32 1.05
C ALA A 126 21.97 1.91 0.91
N TRP A 127 21.10 1.68 -0.06
CA TRP A 127 20.30 0.45 -0.13
C TRP A 127 20.12 -0.16 -1.52
N TRP A 128 20.19 0.65 -2.58
CA TRP A 128 19.92 0.15 -3.93
C TRP A 128 21.11 -0.64 -4.47
N ASP A 129 20.84 -1.81 -5.05
CA ASP A 129 21.83 -2.72 -5.62
C ASP A 129 22.27 -2.33 -7.05
N GLY A 130 21.84 -1.17 -7.55
CA GLY A 130 22.12 -0.68 -8.90
C GLY A 130 21.34 -1.40 -10.00
N THR A 131 20.49 -2.37 -9.67
CA THR A 131 19.64 -3.06 -10.66
C THR A 131 18.28 -2.36 -10.75
N PRO A 132 17.88 -1.87 -11.93
CA PRO A 132 16.61 -1.17 -12.09
C PRO A 132 15.39 -2.03 -11.76
N PHE A 133 14.31 -1.37 -11.34
CA PHE A 133 13.00 -1.98 -11.11
C PHE A 133 12.17 -1.97 -12.39
N ASP A 134 11.32 -2.98 -12.53
CA ASP A 134 10.38 -3.10 -13.64
C ASP A 134 9.13 -2.22 -13.41
N ALA A 135 8.75 -2.04 -12.14
CA ALA A 135 7.70 -1.12 -11.71
C ALA A 135 8.00 -0.55 -10.32
N ILE A 136 7.58 0.69 -10.06
CA ILE A 136 7.75 1.35 -8.77
C ILE A 136 6.43 1.95 -8.28
N LEU A 137 5.99 1.52 -7.11
CA LEU A 137 4.91 2.15 -6.37
C LEU A 137 5.51 3.19 -5.40
N LEU A 138 5.12 4.45 -5.60
CA LEU A 138 5.47 5.56 -4.70
C LEU A 138 4.21 6.12 -4.02
N ASP A 139 3.84 5.55 -2.88
CA ASP A 139 2.82 6.10 -1.98
C ASP A 139 3.43 7.19 -1.09
N ALA A 140 3.79 8.32 -1.71
CA ALA A 140 4.62 9.32 -1.07
C ALA A 140 3.97 9.91 0.19
N PRO A 141 4.77 10.23 1.23
CA PRO A 141 4.27 10.98 2.38
C PRO A 141 3.64 12.29 1.90
N CYS A 142 2.38 12.52 2.28
CA CYS A 142 1.61 13.66 1.83
C CYS A 142 0.95 14.39 3.00
N SER A 143 0.25 15.47 2.68
CA SER A 143 -0.46 16.29 3.67
C SER A 143 -1.60 15.54 4.37
N ALA A 144 -2.03 14.40 3.83
CA ALA A 144 -3.19 13.62 4.27
C ALA A 144 -4.52 14.40 4.20
N THR A 145 -4.58 15.51 3.47
CA THR A 145 -5.81 16.32 3.33
C THR A 145 -6.93 15.55 2.63
N GLY A 146 -6.58 14.64 1.72
CA GLY A 146 -7.55 13.76 1.05
C GLY A 146 -8.24 12.74 1.97
N VAL A 147 -7.72 12.51 3.18
CA VAL A 147 -8.29 11.58 4.16
C VAL A 147 -8.92 12.28 5.37
N ILE A 148 -9.13 13.60 5.34
CA ILE A 148 -9.71 14.39 6.44
C ILE A 148 -11.03 13.80 6.95
N ARG A 149 -11.89 13.28 6.05
CA ARG A 149 -13.14 12.59 6.44
C ARG A 149 -12.91 11.44 7.43
N ARG A 150 -11.76 10.77 7.35
CA ARG A 150 -11.38 9.62 8.19
C ARG A 150 -10.43 10.02 9.33
N GLN A 151 -9.63 11.06 9.14
CA GLN A 151 -8.68 11.59 10.11
C GLN A 151 -8.86 13.10 10.26
N PRO A 152 -9.92 13.55 10.98
CA PRO A 152 -10.23 14.98 11.11
C PRO A 152 -9.12 15.75 11.81
N ASP A 153 -8.34 15.09 12.65
CA ASP A 153 -7.19 15.65 13.37
C ASP A 153 -6.13 16.24 12.44
N VAL A 154 -6.06 15.79 11.18
CA VAL A 154 -5.15 16.35 10.16
C VAL A 154 -5.35 17.87 10.02
N MET A 155 -6.58 18.37 10.16
CA MET A 155 -6.87 19.80 10.06
C MET A 155 -6.24 20.63 11.18
N PHE A 156 -6.05 20.06 12.36
CA PHE A 156 -5.52 20.77 13.53
C PHE A 156 -3.99 20.72 13.60
N HIS A 157 -3.36 19.70 13.00
CA HIS A 157 -1.92 19.50 13.07
C HIS A 157 -1.17 20.02 11.84
N ARG A 158 -1.85 20.28 10.72
CA ARG A 158 -1.23 20.76 9.49
C ARG A 158 -1.12 22.26 9.44
N ARG A 159 0.10 22.75 9.20
CA ARG A 159 0.40 24.15 8.93
C ARG A 159 0.75 24.33 7.46
N ALA A 160 0.58 25.54 6.93
CA ALA A 160 0.91 25.85 5.54
C ALA A 160 2.38 25.54 5.20
N GLU A 161 3.30 25.84 6.13
CA GLU A 161 4.73 25.56 6.01
C GLU A 161 5.05 24.06 5.87
N ASP A 162 4.22 23.17 6.43
CA ASP A 162 4.43 21.72 6.32
C ASP A 162 4.19 21.24 4.88
N ILE A 163 3.43 21.99 4.07
CA ILE A 163 3.16 21.63 2.66
C ILE A 163 4.42 21.78 1.81
N GLU A 164 5.15 22.89 1.94
CA GLU A 164 6.39 23.10 1.18
C GLU A 164 7.44 22.04 1.50
N ALA A 165 7.59 21.70 2.78
CA ALA A 165 8.49 20.63 3.21
C ALA A 165 8.09 19.28 2.60
N LEU A 166 6.80 18.95 2.56
CA LEU A 166 6.29 17.72 1.95
C LEU A 166 6.53 17.68 0.44
N VAL A 167 6.29 18.79 -0.27
CA VAL A 167 6.59 18.89 -1.71
C VAL A 167 8.07 18.63 -1.97
N GLY A 168 8.96 19.19 -1.15
CA GLY A 168 10.40 18.93 -1.24
C GLY A 168 10.77 17.46 -1.03
N VAL A 169 10.13 16.79 -0.07
CA VAL A 169 10.32 15.33 0.16
C VAL A 169 9.81 14.52 -1.03
N GLN A 170 8.61 14.81 -1.51
CA GLN A 170 7.99 14.11 -2.64
C GLN A 170 8.83 14.23 -3.92
N ALA A 171 9.37 15.42 -4.19
CA ALA A 171 10.25 15.64 -5.34
C ALA A 171 11.52 14.78 -5.26
N ARG A 172 12.18 14.71 -4.09
CA ARG A 172 13.38 13.88 -3.92
C ARG A 172 13.08 12.39 -4.09
N LEU A 173 11.97 11.92 -3.55
CA LEU A 173 11.54 10.52 -3.71
C LEU A 173 11.24 10.22 -5.19
N LEU A 174 10.57 11.12 -5.89
CA LEU A 174 10.24 10.95 -7.30
C LEU A 174 11.51 10.87 -8.17
N GLU A 175 12.47 11.77 -7.97
CA GLU A 175 13.76 11.74 -8.68
C GLU A 175 14.53 10.44 -8.41
N ALA A 176 14.56 9.99 -7.16
CA ALA A 176 15.19 8.72 -6.80
C ALA A 176 14.50 7.54 -7.47
N CYS A 177 13.16 7.45 -7.40
CA CYS A 177 12.38 6.41 -8.06
C CYS A 177 12.62 6.41 -9.57
N TRP A 178 12.62 7.58 -10.20
CA TRP A 178 12.87 7.72 -11.64
C TRP A 178 14.24 7.17 -12.06
N ALA A 179 15.30 7.47 -11.29
CA ALA A 179 16.64 6.97 -11.57
C ALA A 179 16.77 5.44 -11.45
N MET A 180 15.92 4.80 -10.64
CA MET A 180 15.91 3.36 -10.43
C MET A 180 14.94 2.61 -11.35
N LEU A 181 14.12 3.33 -12.13
CA LEU A 181 13.15 2.70 -13.04
C LEU A 181 13.83 2.30 -14.35
N ARG A 182 13.58 1.07 -14.82
CA ARG A 182 14.10 0.65 -16.12
C ARG A 182 13.42 1.43 -17.26
N PRO A 183 14.07 1.58 -18.43
CA PRO A 183 13.39 2.04 -19.62
C PRO A 183 12.15 1.19 -19.94
N GLY A 184 10.98 1.82 -20.06
CA GLY A 184 9.71 1.14 -20.28
C GLY A 184 9.10 0.49 -19.03
N GLY A 185 9.66 0.74 -17.83
CA GLY A 185 8.99 0.46 -16.57
C GLY A 185 7.85 1.43 -16.28
N VAL A 186 7.08 1.13 -15.23
CA VAL A 186 5.94 1.92 -14.76
C VAL A 186 6.22 2.51 -13.38
#